data_AF-A0A8J7ZDK2-F1
#
_entry.id   AF-A0A8J7ZDK2-F1
#
_cell.length_a   1.000
_cell.length_b   1.000
_cell.length_c   1.000
_cell.angle_alpha   90.00
_cell.angle_beta   90.00
_cell.angle_gamma   90.00
#
_symmetry.space_group_name_H-M   'P 1'
#
loop_
_entity.id
_entity.type
_entity.pdbx_description
1 polymer ?
#
loop_
_entity_poly.entity_id
_entity_poly.type
_entity_poly.pdbx_seq_one_letter_code
_entity_poly.pdbx_strand_id
1 'polypeptide(L)'
;MSLDPNITEMNFADNFTDLATRVDKIPLEKKVQIADELNCTQSFSGIIYLLHNNLQIDQSLVLDDLLLELKRLENVKQAIPDVETYLYKFAINEGKWIAFLRGSLGNNLAQDIKNIQAQFNKIGKLKGSDLITLATQLMMERQFIAINRIIPVFEKWCEEHNESICFDAASIILASIIGEKVTKKIDRMLEEAKDELVKQIEVLGEILSNADQSNWIIRALIEAEILYEDLSQPIKEVTSKGLADIIIWILAQHYTKKIGDFTAKEDIGKLIMRFQLESTLGFSTATPQAKLEYNLLSLTYKDELAKKKLGEKIILDTWKESRLSDSPINVGREILAMLMDYSNLSAEFISKLPRHFEFITTHFQKDKHRVNRATKYCKSKSSKPTKEEMLEAVIIDYLIQFVTNYIIGKIKADPKTIEIDEDKSELDISIAEKDIVDMIDGALRRGLRKGDVREARKIIDAQVDSMYQRLLNVVENEITVGETILYGLLNSNKVRISRDSARQLILNHFKRMKVSLDTSGKHRIDSAVKMAIGIEVEEKILKKSIR
;
A
#
# COMPACT_ATOMS: atom_id res chain seq x y z
N MET A 1 -17.14 -17.92 -11.15
CA MET A 1 -16.38 -18.50 -10.03
C MET A 1 -16.02 -17.35 -9.11
N SER A 2 -16.85 -17.15 -8.09
CA SER A 2 -16.67 -16.15 -7.04
C SER A 2 -15.54 -16.61 -6.11
N LEU A 3 -14.52 -15.77 -5.94
CA LEU A 3 -13.51 -15.94 -4.91
C LEU A 3 -14.13 -15.55 -3.57
N ASP A 4 -13.97 -16.45 -2.61
CA ASP A 4 -14.52 -16.39 -1.25
C ASP A 4 -13.79 -15.31 -0.41
N PRO A 5 -14.47 -14.40 0.31
CA PRO A 5 -13.84 -13.25 0.97
C PRO A 5 -13.18 -13.55 2.33
N ASN A 6 -13.12 -14.81 2.77
CA ASN A 6 -12.79 -15.17 4.16
C ASN A 6 -11.29 -15.38 4.48
N ILE A 7 -10.34 -14.71 3.82
CA ILE A 7 -8.90 -14.98 4.05
C ILE A 7 -8.18 -13.90 4.90
N THR A 8 -8.87 -12.87 5.41
CA THR A 8 -8.19 -11.75 6.10
C THR A 8 -8.65 -11.43 7.52
N GLU A 9 -9.26 -12.38 8.23
CA GLU A 9 -9.34 -12.34 9.70
C GLU A 9 -8.89 -13.69 10.27
N MET A 10 -7.96 -13.63 11.22
CA MET A 10 -7.60 -14.66 12.21
C MET A 10 -8.27 -16.04 12.05
N ASN A 11 -7.59 -16.96 11.35
CA ASN A 11 -7.92 -18.40 11.37
C ASN A 11 -7.57 -19.09 12.73
N PHE A 12 -7.56 -18.32 13.82
CA PHE A 12 -7.38 -18.78 15.20
C PHE A 12 -8.73 -19.16 15.83
N ALA A 13 -9.82 -18.51 15.41
CA ALA A 13 -11.14 -18.68 16.01
C ALA A 13 -12.02 -19.70 15.28
N ASP A 14 -12.02 -19.73 13.94
CA ASP A 14 -13.09 -20.38 13.18
C ASP A 14 -12.97 -21.90 13.03
N ASN A 15 -11.76 -22.47 13.15
CA ASN A 15 -11.57 -23.93 13.19
C ASN A 15 -11.57 -24.53 14.60
N PHE A 16 -11.45 -23.71 15.65
CA PHE A 16 -11.19 -24.14 17.03
C PHE A 16 -12.31 -23.77 18.02
N THR A 17 -13.30 -22.97 17.60
CA THR A 17 -14.48 -22.65 18.42
C THR A 17 -15.33 -23.87 18.78
N ASP A 18 -15.21 -24.98 18.03
CA ASP A 18 -15.95 -26.23 18.27
C ASP A 18 -15.10 -27.39 18.82
N LEU A 19 -13.86 -27.14 19.29
CA LEU A 19 -12.97 -28.22 19.75
C LEU A 19 -13.59 -29.04 20.90
N ALA A 20 -14.19 -28.36 21.88
CA ALA A 20 -14.89 -29.00 23.00
C ALA A 20 -16.03 -29.91 22.52
N THR A 21 -16.93 -29.39 21.68
CA THR A 21 -18.07 -30.16 21.14
C THR A 21 -17.62 -31.36 20.32
N ARG A 22 -16.52 -31.24 19.56
CA ARG A 22 -15.94 -32.35 18.79
C ARG A 22 -15.37 -33.42 19.72
N VAL A 23 -14.71 -33.01 20.80
CA VAL A 23 -14.23 -33.93 21.84
C VAL A 23 -15.40 -34.63 22.54
N ASP A 24 -16.50 -33.93 22.82
CA ASP A 24 -17.70 -34.49 23.46
C ASP A 24 -18.42 -35.52 22.59
N LYS A 25 -18.34 -35.37 21.26
CA LYS A 25 -18.90 -36.33 20.29
C LYS A 25 -18.08 -37.62 20.16
N ILE A 26 -16.87 -37.69 20.70
CA ILE A 26 -16.04 -38.91 20.65
C ILE A 26 -16.67 -39.96 21.59
N PRO A 27 -16.94 -41.19 21.10
CA PRO A 27 -17.44 -42.28 21.93
C PRO A 27 -16.55 -42.55 23.14
N LEU A 28 -17.17 -42.81 24.30
CA LEU A 28 -16.46 -43.01 25.56
C LEU A 28 -15.46 -44.16 25.48
N GLU A 29 -15.80 -45.22 24.74
CA GLU A 29 -14.96 -46.40 24.54
C GLU A 29 -13.62 -46.03 23.90
N LYS A 30 -13.61 -45.05 22.99
CA LYS A 30 -12.39 -44.55 22.34
C LYS A 30 -11.56 -43.70 23.29
N LYS A 31 -12.19 -42.89 24.14
CA LYS A 31 -11.49 -42.11 25.17
C LYS A 31 -10.85 -43.02 26.21
N VAL A 32 -11.55 -44.06 26.65
CA VAL A 32 -11.03 -45.07 27.60
C VAL A 32 -9.87 -45.83 26.98
N GLN A 33 -10.01 -46.30 25.74
CA GLN A 33 -8.94 -47.00 25.03
C GLN A 33 -7.63 -46.19 25.00
N ILE A 34 -7.69 -44.91 24.61
CA ILE A 34 -6.50 -44.04 24.55
C ILE A 34 -5.95 -43.73 25.95
N ALA A 35 -6.83 -43.55 26.95
CA ALA A 35 -6.41 -43.33 28.33
C ALA A 35 -5.63 -44.54 28.88
N ASP A 36 -6.09 -45.76 28.58
CA ASP A 36 -5.43 -46.99 28.99
C ASP A 36 -4.11 -47.21 28.22
N GLU A 37 -4.10 -46.97 26.90
CA GLU A 37 -2.91 -47.13 26.05
C GLU A 37 -1.76 -46.19 26.44
N LEU A 38 -2.08 -44.94 26.80
CA LEU A 38 -1.09 -43.91 27.13
C LEU A 38 -0.94 -43.67 28.63
N ASN A 39 -1.68 -44.40 29.46
CA ASN A 39 -1.73 -44.25 30.92
C ASN A 39 -1.96 -42.79 31.35
N CYS A 40 -2.99 -42.14 30.78
CA CYS A 40 -3.32 -40.74 31.01
C CYS A 40 -4.78 -40.56 31.47
N THR A 41 -5.14 -39.35 31.91
CA THR A 41 -6.52 -39.05 32.35
C THR A 41 -7.48 -39.06 31.17
N GLN A 42 -8.74 -39.46 31.40
CA GLN A 42 -9.77 -39.46 30.35
C GLN A 42 -10.05 -38.05 29.81
N SER A 43 -9.81 -37.01 30.62
CA SER A 43 -9.89 -35.61 30.19
C SER A 43 -8.92 -35.29 29.06
N PHE A 44 -7.75 -35.95 29.00
CA PHE A 44 -6.73 -35.73 27.98
C PHE A 44 -6.95 -36.60 26.75
N SER A 45 -7.43 -37.83 26.96
CA SER A 45 -7.54 -38.83 25.91
C SER A 45 -8.46 -38.42 24.76
N GLY A 46 -9.50 -37.63 25.03
CA GLY A 46 -10.38 -37.06 24.00
C GLY A 46 -9.65 -36.11 23.04
N ILE A 47 -8.80 -35.22 23.57
CA ILE A 47 -7.98 -34.30 22.75
C ILE A 47 -6.90 -35.06 22.00
N ILE A 48 -6.20 -35.98 22.67
CA ILE A 48 -5.16 -36.81 22.05
C ILE A 48 -5.74 -37.59 20.87
N TYR A 49 -6.89 -38.24 21.06
CA TYR A 49 -7.60 -38.95 20.00
C TYR A 49 -7.93 -38.01 18.83
N LEU A 50 -8.50 -36.85 19.13
CA LEU A 50 -8.96 -35.91 18.10
C LEU A 50 -7.79 -35.39 17.25
N LEU A 51 -6.70 -34.95 17.89
CA LEU A 51 -5.53 -34.39 17.20
C LEU A 51 -4.79 -35.45 16.40
N HIS A 52 -4.70 -36.68 16.92
CA HIS A 52 -4.13 -37.79 16.18
C HIS A 52 -4.93 -38.13 14.92
N ASN A 53 -6.25 -38.26 15.03
CA ASN A 53 -7.07 -38.67 13.89
C ASN A 53 -7.27 -37.55 12.86
N ASN A 54 -7.38 -36.28 13.29
CA ASN A 54 -7.67 -35.18 12.39
C ASN A 54 -6.43 -34.50 11.81
N LEU A 55 -5.34 -34.43 12.58
CA LEU A 55 -4.12 -33.71 12.21
C LEU A 55 -2.90 -34.65 12.08
N GLN A 56 -3.07 -35.95 12.30
CA GLN A 56 -1.99 -36.95 12.22
C GLN A 56 -0.82 -36.65 13.17
N ILE A 57 -1.08 -35.97 14.28
CA ILE A 57 -0.08 -35.68 15.31
C ILE A 57 0.13 -36.94 16.16
N ASP A 58 1.38 -37.25 16.47
CA ASP A 58 1.72 -38.40 17.33
C ASP A 58 1.10 -38.22 18.72
N GLN A 59 0.41 -39.26 19.19
CA GLN A 59 -0.33 -39.23 20.46
C GLN A 59 0.58 -38.98 21.67
N SER A 60 1.80 -39.51 21.65
CA SER A 60 2.77 -39.32 22.73
C SER A 60 3.22 -37.87 22.81
N LEU A 61 3.41 -37.19 21.67
CA LEU A 61 3.77 -35.78 21.62
C LEU A 61 2.66 -34.90 22.19
N VAL A 62 1.40 -35.18 21.85
CA VAL A 62 0.25 -34.43 22.41
C VAL A 62 0.19 -34.59 23.92
N LEU A 63 0.37 -35.82 24.43
CA LEU A 63 0.40 -36.06 25.88
C LEU A 63 1.56 -35.34 26.55
N ASP A 64 2.76 -35.39 25.97
CA ASP A 64 3.94 -34.73 26.53
C ASP A 64 3.76 -33.21 26.61
N ASP A 65 3.17 -32.58 25.58
CA ASP A 65 2.90 -31.14 25.59
C ASP A 65 1.90 -30.77 26.69
N LEU A 66 0.82 -31.55 26.87
CA LEU A 66 -0.15 -31.35 27.94
C LEU A 66 0.49 -31.48 29.33
N LEU A 67 1.35 -32.50 29.51
CA LEU A 67 2.04 -32.73 30.78
C LEU A 67 3.11 -31.67 31.06
N LEU A 68 3.80 -31.20 30.03
CA LEU A 68 4.79 -30.13 30.12
C LEU A 68 4.14 -28.86 30.65
N GLU A 69 2.99 -28.48 30.09
CA GLU A 69 2.29 -27.27 30.49
C GLU A 69 1.69 -27.39 31.90
N LEU A 70 1.08 -28.54 32.25
CA LEU A 70 0.67 -28.78 33.64
C LEU A 70 1.83 -28.58 34.62
N LYS A 71 2.99 -29.20 34.34
CA LYS A 71 4.18 -29.07 35.18
C LYS A 71 4.67 -27.63 35.28
N ARG A 72 4.54 -26.84 34.21
CA ARG A 72 4.87 -25.41 34.22
C ARG A 72 3.95 -24.65 35.16
N LEU A 73 2.64 -24.88 35.08
CA LEU A 73 1.64 -24.26 35.97
C LEU A 73 1.89 -24.60 37.46
N GLU A 74 2.31 -25.83 37.76
CA GLU A 74 2.71 -26.23 39.13
C GLU A 74 3.90 -25.40 39.64
N ASN A 75 4.92 -25.19 38.79
CA ASN A 75 6.12 -24.43 39.16
C ASN A 75 5.84 -22.94 39.39
N VAL A 76 4.87 -22.38 38.68
CA VAL A 76 4.40 -20.98 38.79
C VAL A 76 3.43 -20.80 39.98
N LYS A 77 3.25 -21.83 40.82
CA LYS A 77 2.37 -21.85 42.00
C LYS A 77 0.92 -21.49 41.68
N GLN A 78 0.47 -21.74 40.45
CA GLN A 78 -0.96 -21.74 40.18
C GLN A 78 -1.57 -22.98 40.82
N ALA A 79 -2.64 -22.80 41.58
CA ALA A 79 -3.38 -23.92 42.12
C ALA A 79 -3.99 -24.68 40.94
N ILE A 80 -3.49 -25.89 40.66
CA ILE A 80 -4.09 -26.83 39.72
C ILE A 80 -5.09 -27.65 40.51
N PRO A 81 -6.40 -27.39 40.40
CA PRO A 81 -7.39 -28.23 41.06
C PRO A 81 -7.37 -29.59 40.39
N ASP A 82 -7.13 -30.65 41.17
CA ASP A 82 -7.26 -32.02 40.71
C ASP A 82 -8.74 -32.40 40.60
N VAL A 83 -9.42 -31.73 39.67
CA VAL A 83 -10.85 -31.88 39.37
C VAL A 83 -10.98 -32.10 37.88
N GLU A 84 -11.68 -33.16 37.49
CA GLU A 84 -11.82 -33.59 36.11
C GLU A 84 -12.35 -32.48 35.17
N THR A 85 -13.26 -31.64 35.66
CA THR A 85 -13.79 -30.50 34.89
C THR A 85 -12.76 -29.41 34.61
N TYR A 86 -11.78 -29.23 35.49
CA TYR A 86 -10.65 -28.33 35.27
C TYR A 86 -9.70 -28.94 34.24
N LEU A 87 -9.29 -30.19 34.43
CA LEU A 87 -8.39 -30.90 33.51
C LEU A 87 -8.96 -31.00 32.10
N TYR A 88 -10.26 -31.17 31.97
CA TYR A 88 -10.94 -31.12 30.68
C TYR A 88 -10.81 -29.75 30.02
N LYS A 89 -11.16 -28.66 30.72
CA LYS A 89 -11.05 -27.30 30.17
C LYS A 89 -9.62 -26.93 29.81
N PHE A 90 -8.67 -27.30 30.66
CA PHE A 90 -7.24 -27.18 30.41
C PHE A 90 -6.85 -27.90 29.11
N ALA A 91 -7.20 -29.19 28.99
CA ALA A 91 -6.88 -29.98 27.80
C ALA A 91 -7.51 -29.41 26.51
N ILE A 92 -8.72 -28.87 26.59
CA ILE A 92 -9.35 -28.18 25.45
C ILE A 92 -8.55 -26.94 25.05
N ASN A 93 -8.16 -26.10 26.02
CA ASN A 93 -7.43 -24.87 25.72
C ASN A 93 -6.04 -25.16 25.15
N GLU A 94 -5.26 -26.01 25.83
CA GLU A 94 -3.95 -26.42 25.35
C GLU A 94 -4.01 -27.22 24.04
N GLY A 95 -5.06 -28.02 23.87
CA GLY A 95 -5.31 -28.73 22.62
C GLY A 95 -5.41 -27.80 21.41
N LYS A 96 -5.88 -26.55 21.58
CA LYS A 96 -5.88 -25.54 20.49
C LYS A 96 -4.47 -25.10 20.15
N TRP A 97 -3.63 -24.84 21.16
CA TRP A 97 -2.23 -24.49 20.97
C TRP A 97 -1.45 -25.62 20.29
N ILE A 98 -1.59 -26.85 20.77
CA ILE A 98 -0.93 -28.03 20.18
C ILE A 98 -1.37 -28.20 18.72
N ALA A 99 -2.67 -28.11 18.44
CA ALA A 99 -3.21 -28.21 17.09
C ALA A 99 -2.67 -27.13 16.15
N PHE A 100 -2.53 -25.90 16.65
CA PHE A 100 -1.97 -24.79 15.88
C PHE A 100 -0.48 -24.97 15.63
N LEU A 101 0.31 -25.18 16.69
CA LEU A 101 1.77 -25.24 16.64
C LEU A 101 2.28 -26.46 15.86
N ARG A 102 1.74 -27.65 16.13
CA ARG A 102 2.13 -28.90 15.44
C ARG A 102 1.37 -29.14 14.14
N GLY A 103 0.25 -28.46 13.93
CA GLY A 103 -0.57 -28.60 12.72
C GLY A 103 -0.29 -27.52 11.70
N SER A 104 -0.92 -26.35 11.85
CA SER A 104 -0.97 -25.34 10.79
C SER A 104 0.27 -24.45 10.72
N LEU A 105 0.92 -24.14 11.85
CA LEU A 105 2.03 -23.18 11.89
C LEU A 105 3.22 -23.61 11.01
N GLY A 106 3.70 -24.85 11.17
CA GLY A 106 4.81 -25.36 10.36
C GLY A 106 4.51 -25.37 8.86
N ASN A 107 3.28 -25.73 8.49
CA ASN A 107 2.82 -25.70 7.10
C ASN A 107 2.76 -24.27 6.53
N ASN A 108 2.33 -23.31 7.34
CA ASN A 108 2.26 -21.89 6.95
C ASN A 108 3.65 -21.29 6.74
N LEU A 109 4.66 -21.75 7.48
CA LEU A 109 6.05 -21.28 7.37
C LEU A 109 6.84 -21.99 6.26
N ALA A 110 6.42 -23.19 5.84
CA ALA A 110 7.21 -24.06 4.97
C ALA A 110 7.71 -23.39 3.68
N GLN A 111 6.85 -22.65 2.99
CA GLN A 111 7.23 -22.01 1.73
C GLN A 111 8.19 -20.83 1.95
N ASP A 112 7.96 -20.03 2.99
CA ASP A 112 8.80 -18.87 3.34
C ASP A 112 10.21 -19.34 3.74
N ILE A 113 10.29 -20.38 4.59
CA ILE A 113 11.57 -20.99 4.97
C ILE A 113 12.31 -21.58 3.77
N LYS A 114 11.61 -22.21 2.82
CA LYS A 114 12.21 -22.75 1.59
C LYS A 114 12.83 -21.64 0.73
N ASN A 115 12.18 -20.47 0.67
CA ASN A 115 12.69 -19.32 -0.08
C ASN A 115 13.96 -18.75 0.56
N ILE A 116 13.93 -18.54 1.89
CA ILE A 116 15.09 -18.11 2.69
C ILE A 116 16.27 -19.06 2.51
N GLN A 117 16.02 -20.37 2.61
CA GLN A 117 17.06 -21.38 2.40
C GLN A 117 17.68 -21.27 0.99
N ALA A 118 16.86 -21.10 -0.05
CA ALA A 118 17.34 -20.96 -1.42
C ALA A 118 18.18 -19.69 -1.62
N GLN A 119 17.94 -18.63 -0.84
CA GLN A 119 18.76 -17.42 -0.81
C GLN A 119 20.08 -17.65 -0.08
N PHE A 120 20.09 -18.29 1.10
CA PHE A 120 21.31 -18.66 1.81
C PHE A 120 22.27 -19.47 0.93
N ASN A 121 21.74 -20.43 0.18
CA ASN A 121 22.54 -21.28 -0.73
C ASN A 121 23.20 -20.53 -1.90
N LYS A 122 22.85 -19.26 -2.13
CA LYS A 122 23.48 -18.39 -3.14
C LYS A 122 24.58 -17.50 -2.54
N ILE A 123 24.65 -17.37 -1.22
CA ILE A 123 25.74 -16.65 -0.54
C ILE A 123 27.06 -17.35 -0.88
N GLY A 124 28.08 -16.56 -1.24
CA GLY A 124 29.38 -17.06 -1.70
C GLY A 124 29.45 -17.47 -3.19
N LYS A 125 28.31 -17.61 -3.87
CA LYS A 125 28.26 -17.87 -5.33
C LYS A 125 28.16 -16.58 -6.15
N LEU A 126 27.58 -15.54 -5.58
CA LEU A 126 27.40 -14.23 -6.21
C LEU A 126 28.50 -13.26 -5.75
N LYS A 127 28.77 -12.23 -6.57
CA LYS A 127 29.77 -11.18 -6.32
C LYS A 127 29.24 -9.81 -6.73
N GLY A 128 29.85 -8.74 -6.21
CA GLY A 128 29.51 -7.37 -6.58
C GLY A 128 28.08 -6.97 -6.21
N SER A 129 27.41 -6.22 -7.09
CA SER A 129 26.06 -5.68 -6.87
C SER A 129 24.99 -6.74 -6.60
N ASP A 130 25.13 -7.93 -7.21
CA ASP A 130 24.18 -9.03 -7.03
C ASP A 130 24.24 -9.62 -5.62
N LEU A 131 25.44 -9.64 -5.02
CA LEU A 131 25.64 -10.10 -3.64
C LEU A 131 25.03 -9.11 -2.63
N ILE A 132 25.21 -7.81 -2.86
CA ILE A 132 24.61 -6.74 -2.04
C ILE A 132 23.08 -6.81 -2.10
N THR A 133 22.54 -7.01 -3.30
CA THR A 133 21.08 -7.16 -3.51
C THR A 133 20.55 -8.38 -2.77
N LEU A 134 21.24 -9.52 -2.86
CA LEU A 134 20.87 -10.74 -2.14
C LEU A 134 20.93 -10.54 -0.61
N ALA A 135 21.98 -9.89 -0.10
CA ALA A 135 22.11 -9.63 1.34
C ALA A 135 20.98 -8.73 1.85
N THR A 136 20.63 -7.68 1.09
CA THR A 136 19.50 -6.80 1.40
C THR A 136 18.18 -7.58 1.41
N GLN A 137 17.95 -8.42 0.40
CA GLN A 137 16.74 -9.26 0.31
C GLN A 137 16.61 -10.21 1.48
N LEU A 138 17.70 -10.89 1.83
CA LEU A 138 17.70 -11.85 2.92
C LEU A 138 17.36 -11.19 4.25
N MET A 139 17.94 -10.02 4.56
CA MET A 139 17.62 -9.29 5.79
C MET A 139 16.15 -8.89 5.87
N MET A 140 15.60 -8.35 4.78
CA MET A 140 14.19 -7.94 4.74
C MET A 140 13.22 -9.13 4.80
N GLU A 141 13.56 -10.25 4.14
CA GLU A 141 12.72 -11.44 4.12
C GLU A 141 12.63 -12.10 5.51
N ARG A 142 13.76 -12.18 6.21
CA ARG A 142 13.80 -12.66 7.59
C ARG A 142 12.97 -11.79 8.52
N GLN A 143 13.16 -10.48 8.45
CA GLN A 143 12.42 -9.52 9.28
C GLN A 143 10.90 -9.66 9.07
N PHE A 144 10.45 -9.77 7.83
CA PHE A 144 9.03 -9.92 7.54
C PHE A 144 8.46 -11.25 8.06
N ILE A 145 9.18 -12.37 7.90
CA ILE A 145 8.73 -13.66 8.45
C ILE A 145 8.66 -13.59 9.97
N ALA A 146 9.69 -13.03 10.62
CA ALA A 146 9.73 -12.86 12.06
C ALA A 146 8.51 -12.05 12.56
N ILE A 147 8.31 -10.84 12.02
CA ILE A 147 7.26 -9.90 12.45
C ILE A 147 5.86 -10.42 12.15
N ASN A 148 5.62 -11.04 10.99
CA ASN A 148 4.25 -11.37 10.57
C ASN A 148 3.82 -12.79 10.92
N ARG A 149 4.77 -13.70 11.22
CA ARG A 149 4.45 -15.13 11.39
C ARG A 149 4.84 -15.70 12.75
N ILE A 150 5.97 -15.29 13.32
CA ILE A 150 6.53 -15.94 14.53
C ILE A 150 6.36 -15.07 15.77
N ILE A 151 6.73 -13.79 15.72
CA ILE A 151 6.61 -12.86 16.85
C ILE A 151 5.17 -12.79 17.40
N PRO A 152 4.10 -12.70 16.57
CA PRO A 152 2.74 -12.68 17.09
C PRO A 152 2.38 -13.94 17.88
N VAL A 153 3.01 -15.08 17.54
CA VAL A 153 2.82 -16.34 18.26
C VAL A 153 3.54 -16.29 19.61
N PHE A 154 4.75 -15.72 19.68
CA PHE A 154 5.44 -15.50 20.96
C PHE A 154 4.66 -14.59 21.90
N GLU A 155 4.20 -13.45 21.38
CA GLU A 155 3.44 -12.48 22.17
C GLU A 155 2.16 -13.10 22.71
N LYS A 156 1.43 -13.82 21.85
CA LYS A 156 0.19 -14.48 22.25
C LYS A 156 0.43 -15.64 23.22
N TRP A 157 1.52 -16.39 23.03
CA TRP A 157 1.93 -17.43 23.97
C TRP A 157 2.21 -16.85 25.35
N CYS A 158 3.04 -15.80 25.43
CA CYS A 158 3.41 -15.16 26.71
C CYS A 158 2.22 -14.45 27.38
N GLU A 159 1.26 -13.96 26.59
CA GLU A 159 -0.01 -13.39 27.10
C GLU A 159 -0.88 -14.46 27.79
N GLU A 160 -1.00 -15.65 27.18
CA GLU A 160 -1.90 -16.70 27.69
C GLU A 160 -1.23 -17.62 28.72
N HIS A 161 0.09 -17.72 28.71
CA HIS A 161 0.87 -18.59 29.59
C HIS A 161 1.63 -17.76 30.64
N ASN A 162 0.98 -17.52 31.78
CA ASN A 162 1.51 -16.69 32.87
C ASN A 162 2.94 -17.06 33.29
N GLU A 163 3.82 -16.06 33.43
CA GLU A 163 5.26 -16.22 33.74
C GLU A 163 6.09 -16.97 32.68
N SER A 164 5.52 -17.30 31.51
CA SER A 164 6.31 -17.77 30.37
C SER A 164 7.11 -16.61 29.78
N ILE A 165 8.40 -16.84 29.52
CA ILE A 165 9.24 -15.88 28.77
C ILE A 165 9.33 -16.28 27.30
N CYS A 166 9.77 -15.35 26.44
CA CYS A 166 9.91 -15.60 25.00
C CYS A 166 10.80 -16.81 24.69
N PHE A 167 11.81 -17.08 25.53
CA PHE A 167 12.66 -18.26 25.38
C PHE A 167 11.89 -19.58 25.53
N ASP A 168 10.99 -19.69 26.52
CA ASP A 168 10.17 -20.89 26.71
C ASP A 168 9.25 -21.11 25.49
N ALA A 169 8.66 -20.01 25.00
CA ALA A 169 7.86 -20.00 23.79
C ALA A 169 8.67 -20.46 22.56
N ALA A 170 9.92 -20.00 22.43
CA ALA A 170 10.83 -20.41 21.35
C ALA A 170 11.10 -21.91 21.37
N SER A 171 11.37 -22.50 22.54
CA SER A 171 11.59 -23.94 22.67
C SER A 171 10.35 -24.74 22.30
N ILE A 172 9.15 -24.32 22.74
CA ILE A 172 7.88 -24.98 22.40
C ILE A 172 7.55 -24.89 20.91
N ILE A 173 7.68 -23.69 20.33
CA ILE A 173 7.39 -23.48 18.91
C ILE A 173 8.35 -24.29 18.05
N LEU A 174 9.65 -24.24 18.34
CA LEU A 174 10.64 -24.98 17.58
C LEU A 174 10.40 -26.49 17.65
N ALA A 175 10.23 -27.03 18.86
CA ALA A 175 9.96 -28.46 19.07
C ALA A 175 8.69 -28.90 18.32
N SER A 176 7.66 -28.05 18.33
CA SER A 176 6.40 -28.32 17.63
C SER A 176 6.58 -28.40 16.12
N ILE A 177 7.29 -27.43 15.53
CA ILE A 177 7.49 -27.36 14.07
C ILE A 177 8.35 -28.52 13.57
N ILE A 178 9.38 -28.93 14.31
CA ILE A 178 10.27 -30.02 13.90
C ILE A 178 9.73 -31.41 14.27
N GLY A 179 8.60 -31.48 15.00
CA GLY A 179 7.97 -32.75 15.38
C GLY A 179 8.67 -33.47 16.52
N GLU A 180 9.30 -32.74 17.43
CA GLU A 180 10.06 -33.29 18.57
C GLU A 180 9.43 -32.89 19.91
N LYS A 181 9.89 -33.52 20.99
CA LYS A 181 9.54 -33.16 22.38
C LYS A 181 10.37 -31.96 22.85
N VAL A 182 9.78 -31.12 23.68
CA VAL A 182 10.53 -30.05 24.36
C VAL A 182 11.51 -30.68 25.35
N THR A 183 12.79 -30.52 25.07
CA THR A 183 13.88 -31.11 25.85
C THR A 183 15.05 -30.14 25.90
N LYS A 184 16.01 -30.37 26.81
CA LYS A 184 17.26 -29.60 26.86
C LYS A 184 18.04 -29.63 25.53
N LYS A 185 17.78 -30.61 24.66
CA LYS A 185 18.36 -30.67 23.31
C LYS A 185 17.83 -29.52 22.43
N ILE A 186 16.56 -29.16 22.55
CA ILE A 186 15.95 -28.04 21.82
C ILE A 186 16.56 -26.72 22.28
N ASP A 187 16.69 -26.52 23.60
CA ASP A 187 17.35 -25.33 24.17
C ASP A 187 18.78 -25.18 23.65
N ARG A 188 19.53 -26.29 23.63
CA ARG A 188 20.88 -26.32 23.07
C ARG A 188 20.91 -26.03 21.57
N MET A 189 19.92 -26.51 20.81
CA MET A 189 19.81 -26.19 19.38
C MET A 189 19.58 -24.69 19.15
N LEU A 190 18.78 -24.03 20.00
CA LEU A 190 18.60 -22.57 19.94
C LEU A 190 19.91 -21.83 20.24
N GLU A 191 20.66 -22.26 21.26
CA GLU A 191 21.96 -21.68 21.62
C GLU A 191 23.00 -21.84 20.49
N GLU A 192 23.17 -23.07 19.97
CA GLU A 192 24.13 -23.34 18.88
C GLU A 192 23.76 -22.55 17.61
N ALA A 193 22.47 -22.47 17.30
CA ALA A 193 21.95 -21.70 16.18
C ALA A 193 22.16 -20.20 16.33
N LYS A 194 22.06 -19.66 17.55
CA LYS A 194 22.36 -18.25 17.84
C LYS A 194 23.80 -17.92 17.45
N ASP A 195 24.76 -18.72 17.89
CA ASP A 195 26.18 -18.48 17.64
C ASP A 195 26.53 -18.55 16.14
N GLU A 196 25.90 -19.45 15.40
CA GLU A 196 26.06 -19.52 13.94
C GLU A 196 25.39 -18.35 13.23
N LEU A 197 24.23 -17.94 13.73
CA LEU A 197 23.48 -16.84 13.16
C LEU A 197 24.21 -15.50 13.35
N VAL A 198 24.82 -15.25 14.52
CA VAL A 198 25.64 -14.05 14.75
C VAL A 198 26.70 -13.91 13.66
N LYS A 199 27.44 -14.98 13.36
CA LYS A 199 28.47 -14.99 12.29
C LYS A 199 27.89 -14.69 10.92
N GLN A 200 26.70 -15.21 10.62
CA GLN A 200 26.00 -14.92 9.36
C GLN A 200 25.63 -13.43 9.27
N ILE A 201 25.10 -12.85 10.35
CA ILE A 201 24.73 -11.44 10.40
C ILE A 201 25.95 -10.53 10.26
N GLU A 202 27.09 -10.87 10.88
CA GLU A 202 28.36 -10.16 10.67
C GLU A 202 28.76 -10.10 9.20
N VAL A 203 28.75 -11.25 8.51
CA VAL A 203 29.07 -11.33 7.08
C VAL A 203 28.10 -10.50 6.23
N LEU A 204 26.81 -10.53 6.55
CA LEU A 204 25.82 -9.71 5.83
C LEU A 204 26.03 -8.21 6.10
N GLY A 205 26.32 -7.83 7.34
CA GLY A 205 26.66 -6.47 7.73
C GLY A 205 27.85 -5.93 6.96
N GLU A 206 28.94 -6.72 6.85
CA GLU A 206 30.13 -6.35 6.05
C GLU A 206 29.81 -6.19 4.56
N ILE A 207 28.96 -7.05 3.98
CA ILE A 207 28.54 -6.91 2.59
C ILE A 207 27.77 -5.60 2.39
N LEU A 208 26.88 -5.27 3.31
CA LEU A 208 26.00 -4.09 3.24
C LEU A 208 26.75 -2.79 3.53
N SER A 209 27.72 -2.78 4.44
CA SER A 209 28.51 -1.60 4.78
C SER A 209 29.41 -1.12 3.63
N ASN A 210 29.83 -2.05 2.76
CA ASN A 210 30.68 -1.78 1.60
C ASN A 210 29.91 -1.37 0.34
N ALA A 211 28.58 -1.25 0.41
CA ALA A 211 27.73 -0.94 -0.72
C ALA A 211 27.47 0.57 -0.90
N ASP A 212 27.21 0.98 -2.14
CA ASP A 212 26.74 2.33 -2.44
C ASP A 212 25.39 2.59 -1.76
N GLN A 213 25.33 3.67 -1.00
CA GLN A 213 24.28 3.93 -0.02
C GLN A 213 22.94 4.25 -0.71
N SER A 214 22.05 3.26 -0.77
CA SER A 214 20.62 3.46 -1.02
C SER A 214 19.84 3.32 0.29
N ASN A 215 18.66 3.95 0.39
CA ASN A 215 17.82 3.88 1.59
C ASN A 215 17.50 2.45 2.04
N TRP A 216 17.42 1.50 1.11
CA TRP A 216 17.11 0.09 1.41
C TRP A 216 18.31 -0.66 1.99
N ILE A 217 19.51 -0.38 1.47
CA ILE A 217 20.76 -0.93 2.01
C ILE A 217 20.98 -0.39 3.43
N ILE A 218 20.74 0.91 3.65
CA ILE A 218 20.81 1.52 4.99
C ILE A 218 19.85 0.84 5.97
N ARG A 219 18.59 0.62 5.57
CA ARG A 219 17.61 -0.09 6.41
C ARG A 219 18.03 -1.52 6.72
N ALA A 220 18.52 -2.26 5.74
CA ALA A 220 19.00 -3.63 5.94
C ALA A 220 20.25 -3.68 6.84
N LEU A 221 21.12 -2.69 6.74
CA LEU A 221 22.30 -2.55 7.60
C LEU A 221 21.89 -2.26 9.05
N ILE A 222 21.00 -1.28 9.28
CA ILE A 222 20.45 -0.99 10.62
C ILE A 222 19.79 -2.23 11.21
N GLU A 223 19.03 -2.96 10.40
CA GLU A 223 18.39 -4.20 10.83
C GLU A 223 19.41 -5.27 11.24
N ALA A 224 20.50 -5.40 10.48
CA ALA A 224 21.59 -6.31 10.81
C ALA A 224 22.29 -5.91 12.12
N GLU A 225 22.53 -4.62 12.34
CA GLU A 225 23.13 -4.10 13.59
C GLU A 225 22.22 -4.37 14.80
N ILE A 226 20.92 -4.06 14.69
CA ILE A 226 19.95 -4.34 15.77
C ILE A 226 19.91 -5.84 16.09
N LEU A 227 19.86 -6.69 15.06
CA LEU A 227 19.81 -8.13 15.26
C LEU A 227 21.13 -8.66 15.83
N TYR A 228 22.27 -8.11 15.43
CA TYR A 228 23.57 -8.45 15.99
C TYR A 228 23.64 -8.13 17.49
N GLU A 229 23.22 -6.93 17.88
CA GLU A 229 23.17 -6.50 19.29
C GLU A 229 22.25 -7.39 20.13
N ASP A 230 21.08 -7.74 19.59
CA ASP A 230 20.11 -8.63 20.27
C ASP A 230 20.67 -10.05 20.44
N LEU A 231 21.21 -10.66 19.38
CA LEU A 231 21.78 -12.01 19.42
C LEU A 231 23.05 -12.12 20.27
N SER A 232 23.74 -11.00 20.51
CA SER A 232 24.90 -10.94 21.39
C SER A 232 24.55 -11.13 22.88
N GLN A 233 23.27 -11.02 23.24
CA GLN A 233 22.80 -11.20 24.61
C GLN A 233 22.75 -12.70 25.01
N PRO A 234 22.70 -13.03 26.32
CA PRO A 234 22.37 -14.38 26.77
C PRO A 234 21.07 -14.87 26.15
N ILE A 235 20.97 -16.16 25.75
CA ILE A 235 19.81 -16.68 24.96
C ILE A 235 18.44 -16.41 25.61
N LYS A 236 18.39 -16.33 26.94
CA LYS A 236 17.17 -16.06 27.71
C LYS A 236 16.77 -14.58 27.74
N GLU A 237 17.71 -13.69 27.42
CA GLU A 237 17.53 -12.23 27.37
C GLU A 237 17.31 -11.75 25.92
N VAL A 238 17.62 -12.58 24.92
CA VAL A 238 17.33 -12.30 23.50
C VAL A 238 15.84 -12.01 23.32
N THR A 239 15.53 -10.94 22.59
CA THR A 239 14.15 -10.53 22.37
C THR A 239 13.38 -11.51 21.48
N SER A 240 12.05 -11.34 21.41
CA SER A 240 11.19 -12.11 20.49
C SER A 240 11.66 -12.04 19.04
N LYS A 241 12.29 -10.93 18.64
CA LYS A 241 12.86 -10.74 17.30
C LYS A 241 14.05 -11.67 17.06
N GLY A 242 15.08 -11.60 17.89
CA GLY A 242 16.25 -12.47 17.78
C GLY A 242 15.87 -13.96 17.87
N LEU A 243 14.96 -14.33 18.77
CA LEU A 243 14.47 -15.70 18.89
C LEU A 243 13.72 -16.17 17.64
N ALA A 244 12.91 -15.30 17.01
CA ALA A 244 12.22 -15.63 15.76
C ALA A 244 13.24 -15.87 14.64
N ASP A 245 14.26 -15.02 14.56
CA ASP A 245 15.36 -15.15 13.60
C ASP A 245 16.20 -16.42 13.80
N ILE A 246 16.41 -16.85 15.06
CA ILE A 246 17.04 -18.13 15.38
C ILE A 246 16.17 -19.30 14.89
N ILE A 247 14.86 -19.27 15.11
CA ILE A 247 13.94 -20.31 14.61
C ILE A 247 13.99 -20.36 13.09
N ILE A 248 13.90 -19.22 12.39
CA ILE A 248 13.99 -19.14 10.93
C ILE A 248 15.29 -19.79 10.45
N TRP A 249 16.41 -19.48 11.10
CA TRP A 249 17.72 -20.04 10.78
C TRP A 249 17.75 -21.57 10.92
N ILE A 250 17.29 -22.10 12.05
CA ILE A 250 17.23 -23.55 12.31
C ILE A 250 16.36 -24.24 11.25
N LEU A 251 15.17 -23.71 10.97
CA LEU A 251 14.27 -24.30 9.99
C LEU A 251 14.89 -24.31 8.60
N ALA A 252 15.54 -23.22 8.17
CA ALA A 252 16.25 -23.17 6.90
C ALA A 252 17.38 -24.21 6.81
N GLN A 253 18.14 -24.42 7.89
CA GLN A 253 19.15 -25.47 7.94
C GLN A 253 18.57 -26.88 7.88
N HIS A 254 17.47 -27.13 8.60
CA HIS A 254 16.79 -28.43 8.60
C HIS A 254 16.27 -28.81 7.22
N TYR A 255 15.80 -27.85 6.42
CA TYR A 255 15.43 -28.08 5.02
C TYR A 255 16.64 -28.45 4.13
N THR A 256 17.84 -27.95 4.44
CA THR A 256 19.08 -28.28 3.71
C THR A 256 19.49 -29.74 3.87
N LYS A 257 19.14 -30.38 4.99
CA LYS A 257 19.41 -31.80 5.24
C LYS A 257 18.40 -32.74 4.57
N LYS A 258 17.19 -32.27 4.22
CA LYS A 258 16.13 -33.11 3.59
C LYS A 258 16.16 -33.12 2.06
N ILE A 259 16.84 -32.18 1.41
CA ILE A 259 16.85 -32.02 -0.06
C ILE A 259 18.29 -32.19 -0.57
N GLY A 260 18.82 -33.42 -0.44
CA GLY A 260 20.00 -33.86 -1.18
C GLY A 260 19.70 -34.26 -2.63
N ASP A 261 18.43 -34.19 -3.06
CA ASP A 261 18.00 -34.52 -4.42
C ASP A 261 16.89 -33.57 -4.87
N PHE A 262 16.94 -33.24 -6.16
CA PHE A 262 16.08 -32.35 -6.97
C PHE A 262 16.58 -30.92 -7.23
N THR A 263 16.72 -30.70 -8.53
CA THR A 263 17.33 -29.60 -9.25
C THR A 263 16.34 -28.47 -9.58
N ALA A 264 16.97 -27.38 -10.02
CA ALA A 264 16.55 -26.48 -11.10
C ALA A 264 15.74 -25.22 -10.75
N LYS A 265 16.32 -24.13 -11.28
CA LYS A 265 15.84 -22.76 -11.48
C LYS A 265 14.32 -22.63 -11.65
N GLU A 266 13.71 -21.79 -10.82
CA GLU A 266 12.55 -20.99 -11.23
C GLU A 266 12.50 -19.61 -10.54
N ASP A 267 12.27 -18.59 -11.39
CA ASP A 267 11.74 -17.22 -11.23
C ASP A 267 11.68 -16.54 -9.84
N ILE A 268 12.87 -16.22 -9.32
CA ILE A 268 13.11 -15.37 -8.14
C ILE A 268 12.46 -13.96 -8.26
N GLY A 269 12.26 -13.44 -9.49
CA GLY A 269 11.69 -12.12 -9.73
C GLY A 269 10.21 -11.97 -9.33
N LYS A 270 9.42 -13.05 -9.41
CA LYS A 270 8.00 -13.04 -9.02
C LYS A 270 7.81 -13.07 -7.50
N LEU A 271 8.78 -13.66 -6.80
CA LEU A 271 8.79 -13.77 -5.35
C LEU A 271 9.17 -12.44 -4.69
N ILE A 272 10.14 -11.73 -5.27
CA ILE A 272 10.55 -10.37 -4.87
C ILE A 272 9.38 -9.38 -4.97
N MET A 273 8.57 -9.45 -6.04
CA MET A 273 7.40 -8.57 -6.19
C MET A 273 6.28 -8.88 -5.21
N ARG A 274 6.03 -10.15 -4.87
CA ARG A 274 5.03 -10.52 -3.86
C ARG A 274 5.42 -10.04 -2.46
N PHE A 275 6.72 -10.06 -2.16
CA PHE A 275 7.26 -9.66 -0.87
C PHE A 275 7.31 -8.14 -0.65
N GLN A 276 7.56 -7.37 -1.72
CA GLN A 276 7.44 -5.91 -1.71
C GLN A 276 5.98 -5.43 -1.50
N LEU A 277 5.00 -6.25 -1.92
CA LEU A 277 3.56 -5.98 -1.80
C LEU A 277 3.00 -6.24 -0.39
N GLU A 278 3.43 -7.31 0.28
CA GLU A 278 2.85 -7.70 1.57
C GLU A 278 3.40 -6.87 2.75
N SER A 279 4.62 -6.34 2.66
CA SER A 279 5.32 -5.68 3.78
C SER A 279 5.07 -4.17 3.93
N THR A 280 4.67 -3.45 2.88
CA THR A 280 4.65 -1.96 2.92
C THR A 280 3.27 -1.33 3.07
N LEU A 281 2.15 -2.02 2.78
CA LEU A 281 0.83 -1.37 2.76
C LEU A 281 -0.38 -2.16 3.28
N GLY A 282 -0.28 -3.48 3.53
CA GLY A 282 -1.48 -4.31 3.72
C GLY A 282 -2.36 -4.22 2.47
N PHE A 283 -2.24 -5.15 1.53
CA PHE A 283 -2.90 -5.00 0.22
C PHE A 283 -4.44 -4.99 0.25
N SER A 284 -5.06 -5.33 1.39
CA SER A 284 -6.48 -5.10 1.67
C SER A 284 -6.82 -3.63 1.94
N THR A 285 -5.86 -2.79 2.31
CA THR A 285 -6.03 -1.37 2.71
C THR A 285 -5.34 -0.35 1.78
N ALA A 286 -4.53 -0.80 0.82
CA ALA A 286 -3.84 0.11 -0.12
C ALA A 286 -4.83 0.86 -1.04
N THR A 287 -4.64 2.17 -1.18
CA THR A 287 -5.46 2.99 -2.08
C THR A 287 -5.24 2.56 -3.55
N PRO A 288 -6.25 2.70 -4.43
CA PRO A 288 -6.11 2.37 -5.84
C PRO A 288 -4.92 3.10 -6.51
N GLN A 289 -4.63 4.32 -6.05
CA GLN A 289 -3.50 5.13 -6.49
C GLN A 289 -2.15 4.48 -6.19
N ALA A 290 -1.94 3.98 -4.97
CA ALA A 290 -0.71 3.28 -4.59
C ALA A 290 -0.50 1.98 -5.37
N LYS A 291 -1.60 1.26 -5.69
CA LYS A 291 -1.54 0.05 -6.51
C LYS A 291 -1.17 0.33 -7.96
N LEU A 292 -1.70 1.41 -8.54
CA LEU A 292 -1.36 1.83 -9.90
C LEU A 292 0.10 2.23 -10.02
N GLU A 293 0.56 3.07 -9.12
CA GLU A 293 1.95 3.53 -9.02
C GLU A 293 2.94 2.36 -9.02
N TYR A 294 2.72 1.38 -8.14
CA TYR A 294 3.52 0.16 -8.06
C TYR A 294 3.52 -0.66 -9.36
N ASN A 295 2.33 -0.83 -9.93
CA ASN A 295 2.13 -1.62 -11.13
C ASN A 295 2.83 -1.01 -12.36
N LEU A 296 2.94 0.31 -12.44
CA LEU A 296 3.65 1.00 -13.52
C LEU A 296 5.17 0.78 -13.43
N LEU A 297 5.74 0.73 -12.22
CA LEU A 297 7.15 0.39 -11.98
C LEU A 297 7.51 -1.03 -12.45
N SER A 298 6.53 -1.95 -12.41
CA SER A 298 6.72 -3.35 -12.84
C SER A 298 6.87 -3.54 -14.36
N LEU A 299 6.58 -2.51 -15.17
CA LEU A 299 6.63 -2.56 -16.64
C LEU A 299 8.07 -2.59 -17.23
N THR A 300 9.08 -2.87 -16.41
CA THR A 300 10.51 -2.91 -16.79
C THR A 300 10.98 -4.24 -17.40
N TYR A 301 10.10 -5.25 -17.59
CA TYR A 301 10.42 -6.57 -18.16
C TYR A 301 10.88 -6.57 -19.65
N LYS A 302 11.38 -7.69 -20.21
CA LYS A 302 11.94 -7.71 -21.59
C LYS A 302 10.96 -7.95 -22.75
N ASP A 303 9.67 -8.23 -22.51
CA ASP A 303 8.67 -8.52 -23.55
C ASP A 303 7.63 -7.39 -23.71
N GLU A 304 7.65 -6.69 -24.84
CA GLU A 304 6.74 -5.56 -25.13
C GLU A 304 5.27 -5.95 -25.26
N LEU A 305 4.96 -7.15 -25.76
CA LEU A 305 3.57 -7.57 -25.95
C LEU A 305 2.94 -7.91 -24.59
N ALA A 306 3.70 -8.56 -23.72
CA ALA A 306 3.33 -8.82 -22.34
C ALA A 306 3.14 -7.51 -21.56
N LYS A 307 4.00 -6.50 -21.78
CA LYS A 307 3.83 -5.17 -21.17
C LYS A 307 2.54 -4.49 -21.55
N LYS A 308 2.14 -4.51 -22.83
CA LYS A 308 0.92 -3.82 -23.27
C LYS A 308 -0.32 -4.41 -22.61
N LYS A 309 -0.42 -5.74 -22.56
CA LYS A 309 -1.52 -6.44 -21.87
C LYS A 309 -1.49 -6.21 -20.36
N LEU A 310 -0.30 -6.17 -19.76
CA LEU A 310 -0.15 -5.88 -18.34
C LEU A 310 -0.56 -4.44 -18.03
N GLY A 311 -0.08 -3.45 -18.78
CA GLY A 311 -0.48 -2.04 -18.64
C GLY A 311 -1.99 -1.84 -18.81
N GLU A 312 -2.61 -2.52 -19.79
CA GLU A 312 -4.06 -2.55 -19.96
C GLU A 312 -4.78 -3.11 -18.72
N LYS A 313 -4.32 -4.25 -18.20
CA LYS A 313 -4.88 -4.85 -16.99
C LYS A 313 -4.77 -3.91 -15.79
N ILE A 314 -3.61 -3.27 -15.61
CA ILE A 314 -3.33 -2.34 -14.52
C ILE A 314 -4.32 -1.17 -14.52
N ILE A 315 -4.57 -0.57 -15.69
CA ILE A 315 -5.53 0.52 -15.81
C ILE A 315 -6.95 0.05 -15.52
N LEU A 316 -7.35 -1.11 -16.04
CA LEU A 316 -8.69 -1.66 -15.80
C LEU A 316 -8.95 -1.99 -14.33
N ASP A 317 -7.97 -2.56 -13.64
CA ASP A 317 -8.07 -2.89 -12.22
C ASP A 317 -8.12 -1.61 -11.37
N THR A 318 -7.24 -0.64 -11.64
CA THR A 318 -7.24 0.67 -10.95
C THR A 318 -8.55 1.43 -11.17
N TRP A 319 -9.05 1.42 -12.41
CA TRP A 319 -10.33 2.03 -12.77
C TRP A 319 -11.48 1.41 -11.98
N LYS A 320 -11.55 0.07 -11.95
CA LYS A 320 -12.61 -0.66 -11.25
C LYS A 320 -12.66 -0.31 -9.76
N GLU A 321 -11.50 -0.16 -9.12
CA GLU A 321 -11.41 0.18 -7.70
C GLU A 321 -11.75 1.66 -7.45
N SER A 322 -11.19 2.58 -8.25
CA SER A 322 -11.37 4.04 -8.07
C SER A 322 -12.76 4.53 -8.46
N ARG A 323 -13.42 3.86 -9.41
CA ARG A 323 -14.74 4.25 -9.92
C ARG A 323 -15.86 4.13 -8.88
N LEU A 324 -15.63 3.38 -7.79
CA LEU A 324 -16.60 3.24 -6.70
C LEU A 324 -16.82 4.54 -5.92
N SER A 325 -15.87 5.48 -5.96
CA SER A 325 -15.86 6.67 -5.09
C SER A 325 -16.14 7.99 -5.81
N ASP A 326 -16.08 8.08 -7.14
CA ASP A 326 -16.23 9.36 -7.85
C ASP A 326 -16.73 9.20 -9.32
N SER A 327 -17.05 10.33 -9.96
CA SER A 327 -17.43 10.46 -11.36
C SER A 327 -16.31 10.00 -12.30
N PRO A 328 -16.66 9.49 -13.51
CA PRO A 328 -15.67 9.00 -14.48
C PRO A 328 -14.55 9.99 -14.82
N ILE A 329 -14.91 11.27 -14.93
CA ILE A 329 -13.98 12.33 -15.34
C ILE A 329 -12.94 12.56 -14.25
N ASN A 330 -13.35 12.64 -12.98
CA ASN A 330 -12.44 12.85 -11.86
C ASN A 330 -11.48 11.68 -11.70
N VAL A 331 -12.00 10.44 -11.73
CA VAL A 331 -11.16 9.22 -11.68
C VAL A 331 -10.15 9.20 -12.84
N GLY A 332 -10.59 9.59 -14.05
CA GLY A 332 -9.71 9.69 -15.20
C GLY A 332 -8.60 10.72 -15.04
N ARG A 333 -8.89 11.88 -14.45
CA ARG A 333 -7.89 12.93 -14.16
C ARG A 333 -6.86 12.47 -13.14
N GLU A 334 -7.31 11.84 -12.05
CA GLU A 334 -6.40 11.32 -11.02
C GLU A 334 -5.46 10.26 -11.59
N ILE A 335 -6.00 9.32 -12.37
CA ILE A 335 -5.19 8.30 -13.03
C ILE A 335 -4.20 8.94 -14.00
N LEU A 336 -4.64 9.89 -14.81
CA LEU A 336 -3.76 10.58 -15.75
C LEU A 336 -2.63 11.34 -15.04
N ALA A 337 -2.90 12.03 -13.94
CA ALA A 337 -1.89 12.74 -13.17
C ALA A 337 -0.77 11.81 -12.69
N MET A 338 -1.14 10.65 -12.13
CA MET A 338 -0.16 9.63 -11.75
C MET A 338 0.63 9.11 -12.95
N LEU A 339 -0.03 8.85 -14.08
CA LEU A 339 0.65 8.41 -15.30
C LEU A 339 1.66 9.46 -15.81
N MET A 340 1.36 10.75 -15.66
CA MET A 340 2.24 11.85 -16.04
C MET A 340 3.50 11.86 -15.18
N ASP A 341 3.36 11.70 -13.87
CA ASP A 341 4.48 11.64 -12.92
C ASP A 341 5.43 10.46 -13.22
N TYR A 342 4.87 9.36 -13.73
CA TYR A 342 5.61 8.16 -14.13
C TYR A 342 6.22 8.22 -15.54
N SER A 343 5.93 9.29 -16.29
CA SER A 343 6.36 9.40 -17.68
C SER A 343 7.63 10.25 -17.82
N ASN A 344 8.60 9.79 -18.62
CA ASN A 344 9.80 10.57 -18.95
C ASN A 344 9.53 11.59 -20.08
N LEU A 345 8.41 12.30 -20.01
CA LEU A 345 7.95 13.24 -21.03
C LEU A 345 8.50 14.65 -20.77
N SER A 346 8.61 15.47 -21.83
CA SER A 346 9.04 16.86 -21.66
C SER A 346 7.97 17.66 -20.92
N ALA A 347 8.40 18.66 -20.13
CA ALA A 347 7.49 19.55 -19.42
C ALA A 347 6.47 20.24 -20.36
N GLU A 348 6.91 20.59 -21.58
CA GLU A 348 6.03 21.15 -22.62
C GLU A 348 4.91 20.18 -23.00
N PHE A 349 5.20 18.88 -23.17
CA PHE A 349 4.19 17.88 -23.49
C PHE A 349 3.26 17.61 -22.30
N ILE A 350 3.84 17.47 -21.09
CA ILE A 350 3.11 17.27 -19.83
C ILE A 350 2.08 18.39 -19.62
N SER A 351 2.45 19.65 -19.86
CA SER A 351 1.56 20.80 -19.69
C SER A 351 0.31 20.78 -20.59
N LYS A 352 0.34 20.07 -21.73
CA LYS A 352 -0.78 19.98 -22.68
C LYS A 352 -1.73 18.81 -22.39
N LEU A 353 -1.29 17.80 -21.64
CA LEU A 353 -2.05 16.57 -21.41
C LEU A 353 -3.40 16.79 -20.71
N PRO A 354 -3.52 17.63 -19.66
CA PRO A 354 -4.82 17.89 -19.05
C PRO A 354 -5.83 18.47 -20.04
N ARG A 355 -5.43 19.48 -20.84
CA ARG A 355 -6.30 20.10 -21.86
C ARG A 355 -6.70 19.11 -22.95
N HIS A 356 -5.78 18.24 -23.36
CA HIS A 356 -6.07 17.20 -24.33
C HIS A 356 -7.05 16.15 -23.79
N PHE A 357 -6.92 15.77 -22.53
CA PHE A 357 -7.87 14.89 -21.84
C PHE A 357 -9.27 15.50 -21.81
N GLU A 358 -9.41 16.77 -21.44
CA GLU A 358 -10.70 17.49 -21.45
C GLU A 358 -11.30 17.58 -22.86
N PHE A 359 -10.47 17.89 -23.85
CA PHE A 359 -10.91 17.94 -25.23
C PHE A 359 -11.49 16.60 -25.69
N ILE A 360 -10.77 15.51 -25.41
CA ILE A 360 -11.19 14.15 -25.75
C ILE A 360 -12.50 13.79 -25.07
N THR A 361 -12.58 13.95 -23.75
CA THR A 361 -13.76 13.57 -22.96
C THR A 361 -14.99 14.42 -23.31
N THR A 362 -14.80 15.65 -23.79
CA THR A 362 -15.89 16.53 -24.22
C THR A 362 -16.34 16.24 -25.66
N HIS A 363 -15.42 15.90 -26.57
CA HIS A 363 -15.70 15.84 -28.01
C HIS A 363 -15.64 14.44 -28.63
N PHE A 364 -15.48 13.37 -27.83
CA PHE A 364 -15.29 12.00 -28.33
C PHE A 364 -16.34 11.52 -29.32
N GLN A 365 -17.59 12.01 -29.24
CA GLN A 365 -18.68 11.59 -30.14
C GLN A 365 -18.41 11.91 -31.62
N LYS A 366 -17.52 12.86 -31.90
CA LYS A 366 -17.12 13.23 -33.28
C LYS A 366 -15.98 12.36 -33.82
N ASP A 367 -15.25 11.68 -32.94
CA ASP A 367 -14.11 10.83 -33.28
C ASP A 367 -14.57 9.36 -33.42
N LYS A 368 -15.01 9.00 -34.63
CA LYS A 368 -15.50 7.64 -34.94
C LYS A 368 -14.46 6.56 -34.66
N HIS A 369 -13.17 6.85 -34.87
CA HIS A 369 -12.11 5.87 -34.64
C HIS A 369 -11.96 5.57 -33.15
N ARG A 370 -11.93 6.61 -32.31
CA ARG A 370 -11.87 6.45 -30.85
C ARG A 370 -13.10 5.77 -30.28
N VAL A 371 -14.29 6.14 -30.74
CA VAL A 371 -15.55 5.46 -30.33
C VAL A 371 -15.48 3.97 -30.66
N ASN A 372 -15.05 3.60 -31.87
CA ASN A 372 -14.94 2.21 -32.28
C ASN A 372 -13.93 1.42 -31.43
N ARG A 373 -12.78 2.01 -31.08
CA ARG A 373 -11.81 1.37 -30.18
C ARG A 373 -12.36 1.24 -28.77
N ALA A 374 -12.93 2.31 -28.22
CA ALA A 374 -13.44 2.38 -26.85
C ALA A 374 -14.56 1.35 -26.62
N THR A 375 -15.37 1.06 -27.65
CA THR A 375 -16.49 0.11 -27.56
C THR A 375 -16.09 -1.27 -26.99
N LYS A 376 -14.82 -1.70 -27.13
CA LYS A 376 -14.33 -2.96 -26.53
C LYS A 376 -14.32 -2.96 -25.00
N TYR A 377 -14.38 -1.79 -24.37
CA TYR A 377 -14.41 -1.61 -22.91
C TYR A 377 -15.83 -1.38 -22.36
N CYS A 378 -16.85 -1.33 -23.21
CA CYS A 378 -18.24 -1.24 -22.77
C CYS A 378 -18.69 -2.57 -22.14
N LYS A 379 -19.40 -2.48 -21.00
CA LYS A 379 -19.89 -3.66 -20.26
C LYS A 379 -21.12 -4.33 -20.91
N SER A 380 -21.93 -3.59 -21.66
CA SER A 380 -23.17 -4.10 -22.26
C SER A 380 -22.88 -4.91 -23.54
N LYS A 381 -23.11 -6.23 -23.49
CA LYS A 381 -23.01 -7.10 -24.68
C LYS A 381 -24.29 -7.14 -25.53
N SER A 382 -25.39 -6.58 -25.05
CA SER A 382 -26.74 -6.78 -25.61
C SER A 382 -27.53 -5.50 -25.93
N SER A 383 -27.02 -4.31 -25.59
CA SER A 383 -27.68 -3.02 -25.84
C SER A 383 -26.68 -1.94 -26.27
N LYS A 384 -27.16 -0.93 -27.02
CA LYS A 384 -26.35 0.25 -27.37
C LYS A 384 -25.85 0.92 -26.06
N PRO A 385 -24.53 1.17 -25.92
CA PRO A 385 -23.99 1.79 -24.71
C PRO A 385 -24.63 3.14 -24.44
N THR A 386 -24.86 3.45 -23.17
CA THR A 386 -25.28 4.78 -22.74
C THR A 386 -24.17 5.81 -23.00
N LYS A 387 -24.53 7.10 -22.98
CA LYS A 387 -23.55 8.19 -23.13
C LYS A 387 -22.46 8.15 -22.04
N GLU A 388 -22.84 7.76 -20.82
CA GLU A 388 -21.92 7.62 -19.69
C GLU A 388 -21.01 6.41 -19.83
N GLU A 389 -21.54 5.23 -20.18
CA GLU A 389 -20.71 4.04 -20.45
C GLU A 389 -19.71 4.29 -21.59
N MET A 390 -20.14 5.01 -22.62
CA MET A 390 -19.25 5.37 -23.73
C MET A 390 -18.18 6.39 -23.28
N LEU A 391 -18.52 7.35 -22.42
CA LEU A 391 -17.56 8.27 -21.83
C LEU A 391 -16.52 7.52 -20.98
N GLU A 392 -16.95 6.59 -20.12
CA GLU A 392 -16.05 5.73 -19.33
C GLU A 392 -15.11 4.93 -20.23
N ALA A 393 -15.66 4.29 -21.26
CA ALA A 393 -14.89 3.49 -22.21
C ALA A 393 -13.84 4.32 -22.97
N VAL A 394 -14.17 5.58 -23.30
CA VAL A 394 -13.24 6.52 -23.93
C VAL A 394 -12.11 6.94 -23.00
N ILE A 395 -12.42 7.17 -21.71
CA ILE A 395 -11.41 7.51 -20.70
C ILE A 395 -10.45 6.32 -20.51
N ILE A 396 -10.98 5.11 -20.33
CA ILE A 396 -10.18 3.89 -20.20
C ILE A 396 -9.28 3.69 -21.43
N ASP A 397 -9.83 3.81 -22.65
CA ASP A 397 -9.04 3.69 -23.88
C ASP A 397 -7.92 4.73 -23.94
N TYR A 398 -8.19 5.97 -23.53
CA TYR A 398 -7.18 7.04 -23.49
C TYR A 398 -6.03 6.70 -22.53
N LEU A 399 -6.34 6.26 -21.31
CA LEU A 399 -5.35 5.91 -20.29
C LEU A 399 -4.50 4.70 -20.72
N ILE A 400 -5.13 3.68 -21.31
CA ILE A 400 -4.41 2.50 -21.84
C ILE A 400 -3.48 2.89 -22.98
N GLN A 401 -3.91 3.78 -23.87
CA GLN A 401 -3.07 4.31 -24.94
C GLN A 401 -1.89 5.11 -24.38
N PHE A 402 -2.12 5.89 -23.33
CA PHE A 402 -1.07 6.66 -22.67
C PHE A 402 0.03 5.73 -22.14
N VAL A 403 -0.35 4.71 -21.36
CA VAL A 403 0.59 3.71 -20.82
C VAL A 403 1.32 2.98 -21.95
N THR A 404 0.57 2.55 -22.97
CA THR A 404 1.12 1.78 -24.10
C THR A 404 2.14 2.58 -24.90
N ASN A 405 1.85 3.84 -25.19
CA ASN A 405 2.67 4.65 -26.08
C ASN A 405 3.84 5.30 -25.35
N TYR A 406 3.59 5.90 -24.18
CA TYR A 406 4.57 6.79 -23.55
C TYR A 406 5.35 6.12 -22.42
N ILE A 407 4.74 5.17 -21.71
CA ILE A 407 5.43 4.45 -20.61
C ILE A 407 6.10 3.18 -21.14
N ILE A 408 5.35 2.33 -21.85
CA ILE A 408 5.85 1.05 -22.38
C ILE A 408 6.65 1.27 -23.66
N GLY A 409 6.03 1.90 -24.67
CA GLY A 409 6.63 2.09 -25.98
C GLY A 409 7.71 3.16 -26.03
N LYS A 410 7.83 3.99 -24.97
CA LYS A 410 8.77 5.12 -24.88
C LYS A 410 8.77 5.99 -26.15
N ILE A 411 7.61 6.14 -26.79
CA ILE A 411 7.48 6.92 -28.02
C ILE A 411 7.90 8.36 -27.71
N LYS A 412 8.85 8.90 -28.49
CA LYS A 412 9.25 10.31 -28.36
C LYS A 412 8.02 11.18 -28.53
N ALA A 413 7.69 11.92 -27.49
CA ALA A 413 6.56 12.84 -27.49
C ALA A 413 6.93 14.12 -28.23
N ASP A 414 6.23 14.40 -29.32
CA ASP A 414 6.29 15.69 -30.01
C ASP A 414 5.05 16.51 -29.56
N PRO A 415 5.23 17.66 -28.88
CA PRO A 415 4.13 18.54 -28.47
C PRO A 415 3.22 19.01 -29.61
N LYS A 416 3.64 18.87 -30.87
CA LYS A 416 2.83 19.17 -32.07
C LYS A 416 1.84 18.08 -32.43
N THR A 417 2.03 16.86 -31.91
CA THR A 417 1.13 15.71 -32.15
C THR A 417 -0.13 15.76 -31.29
N ILE A 418 -0.15 16.61 -30.25
CA ILE A 418 -1.34 16.94 -29.48
C ILE A 418 -2.06 18.08 -30.21
N GLU A 419 -2.99 17.73 -31.10
CA GLU A 419 -3.94 18.68 -31.68
C GLU A 419 -5.02 18.99 -30.64
N ILE A 420 -4.82 20.08 -29.88
CA ILE A 420 -5.90 20.73 -29.15
C ILE A 420 -6.38 21.85 -30.05
N ASP A 421 -7.63 21.76 -30.50
CA ASP A 421 -8.27 22.83 -31.24
C ASP A 421 -8.29 24.10 -30.35
N GLU A 422 -7.39 25.05 -30.63
CA GLU A 422 -7.09 26.20 -29.78
C GLU A 422 -8.32 27.09 -29.53
N ASP A 423 -9.38 26.90 -30.32
CA ASP A 423 -10.61 27.69 -30.24
C ASP A 423 -11.53 27.35 -29.05
N LYS A 424 -11.15 26.39 -28.18
CA LYS A 424 -11.93 25.99 -26.99
C LYS A 424 -11.11 25.63 -25.72
N SER A 425 -10.06 26.38 -25.38
CA SER A 425 -9.32 26.13 -24.14
C SER A 425 -10.07 26.58 -22.88
N GLU A 426 -10.17 25.68 -21.89
CA GLU A 426 -10.48 26.04 -20.50
C GLU A 426 -9.40 26.97 -19.92
N LEU A 427 -9.80 27.81 -18.98
CA LEU A 427 -8.97 28.81 -18.30
C LEU A 427 -7.68 28.19 -17.74
N ASP A 428 -6.54 28.82 -18.02
CA ASP A 428 -5.21 28.49 -17.48
C ASP A 428 -5.04 28.94 -16.01
N ILE A 429 -5.87 28.40 -15.13
CA ILE A 429 -5.84 28.66 -13.67
C ILE A 429 -5.91 27.33 -12.91
N SER A 430 -5.24 27.24 -11.76
CA SER A 430 -5.30 26.07 -10.87
C SER A 430 -6.71 25.86 -10.30
N ILE A 431 -6.99 24.69 -9.72
CA ILE A 431 -8.32 24.38 -9.14
C ILE A 431 -8.66 25.37 -8.00
N ALA A 432 -7.72 25.65 -7.10
CA ALA A 432 -7.91 26.60 -6.01
C ALA A 432 -8.15 28.04 -6.53
N GLU A 433 -7.44 28.43 -7.61
CA GLU A 433 -7.67 29.71 -8.28
C GLU A 433 -9.05 29.77 -8.93
N LYS A 434 -9.48 28.67 -9.57
CA LYS A 434 -10.78 28.54 -10.24
C LYS A 434 -11.93 28.65 -9.26
N ASP A 435 -11.87 27.97 -8.11
CA ASP A 435 -12.93 28.04 -7.09
C ASP A 435 -13.14 29.48 -6.61
N ILE A 436 -12.04 30.22 -6.42
CA ILE A 436 -12.10 31.62 -5.99
C ILE A 436 -12.64 32.52 -7.11
N VAL A 437 -12.22 32.32 -8.36
CA VAL A 437 -12.77 33.03 -9.53
C VAL A 437 -14.26 32.76 -9.68
N ASP A 438 -14.70 31.51 -9.53
CA ASP A 438 -16.11 31.11 -9.64
C ASP A 438 -16.97 31.69 -8.51
N MET A 439 -16.41 31.84 -7.30
CA MET A 439 -17.09 32.56 -6.21
C MET A 439 -17.30 34.04 -6.54
N ILE A 440 -16.28 34.71 -7.09
CA ILE A 440 -16.39 36.11 -7.50
C ILE A 440 -17.36 36.25 -8.69
N ASP A 441 -17.28 35.37 -9.69
CA ASP A 441 -18.20 35.35 -10.84
C ASP A 441 -19.65 35.08 -10.41
N GLY A 442 -19.86 34.17 -9.46
CA GLY A 442 -21.17 33.91 -8.86
C GLY A 442 -21.76 35.15 -8.19
N ALA A 443 -20.94 35.92 -7.46
CA ALA A 443 -21.36 37.18 -6.84
C ALA A 443 -21.65 38.27 -7.88
N LEU A 444 -20.79 38.40 -8.89
CA LEU A 444 -20.96 39.29 -10.03
C LEU A 444 -22.30 39.03 -10.74
N ARG A 445 -22.62 37.77 -11.03
CA ARG A 445 -23.91 37.37 -11.64
C ARG A 445 -25.10 37.71 -10.76
N ARG A 446 -25.00 37.57 -9.42
CA ARG A 446 -26.07 38.00 -8.49
C ARG A 446 -26.30 39.51 -8.56
N GLY A 447 -25.24 40.30 -8.65
CA GLY A 447 -25.31 41.74 -8.85
C GLY A 447 -25.95 42.13 -10.18
N LEU A 448 -25.51 41.49 -11.28
CA LEU A 448 -26.04 41.72 -12.63
C LEU A 448 -27.55 41.42 -12.73
N ARG A 449 -28.04 40.38 -12.05
CA ARG A 449 -29.49 40.07 -12.02
C ARG A 449 -30.36 41.18 -11.42
N LYS A 450 -29.78 42.05 -10.57
CA LYS A 450 -30.51 43.18 -9.99
C LYS A 450 -30.66 44.37 -10.95
N GLY A 451 -29.96 44.36 -12.10
CA GLY A 451 -30.04 45.43 -13.11
C GLY A 451 -29.40 46.76 -12.70
N ASP A 452 -28.73 46.84 -11.54
CA ASP A 452 -28.08 48.05 -11.03
C ASP A 452 -26.54 47.87 -11.02
N VAL A 453 -25.86 48.64 -11.88
CA VAL A 453 -24.38 48.66 -11.98
C VAL A 453 -23.74 49.05 -10.64
N ARG A 454 -24.33 49.98 -9.89
CA ARG A 454 -23.77 50.46 -8.61
C ARG A 454 -23.84 49.36 -7.56
N GLU A 455 -24.95 48.63 -7.52
CA GLU A 455 -25.13 47.50 -6.61
C GLU A 455 -24.23 46.33 -6.99
N ALA A 456 -24.09 46.02 -8.29
CA ALA A 456 -23.16 45.01 -8.76
C ALA A 456 -21.71 45.36 -8.40
N ARG A 457 -21.31 46.63 -8.54
CA ARG A 457 -19.98 47.12 -8.15
C ARG A 457 -19.72 46.97 -6.65
N LYS A 458 -20.67 47.36 -5.79
CA LYS A 458 -20.55 47.16 -4.33
C LYS A 458 -20.35 45.70 -3.95
N ILE A 459 -21.07 44.79 -4.61
CA ILE A 459 -20.94 43.34 -4.39
C ILE A 459 -19.55 42.86 -4.82
N ILE A 460 -19.04 43.34 -5.96
CA ILE A 460 -17.71 42.98 -6.46
C ILE A 460 -16.64 43.49 -5.50
N ASP A 461 -16.68 44.75 -5.09
CA ASP A 461 -15.65 45.34 -4.21
C ASP A 461 -15.57 44.54 -2.89
N ALA A 462 -16.71 44.20 -2.28
CA ALA A 462 -16.77 43.40 -1.07
C ALA A 462 -16.23 41.96 -1.24
N GLN A 463 -16.48 41.33 -2.40
CA GLN A 463 -16.05 39.95 -2.66
C GLN A 463 -14.59 39.88 -3.11
N VAL A 464 -14.14 40.83 -3.95
CA VAL A 464 -12.75 40.97 -4.35
C VAL A 464 -11.89 41.19 -3.11
N ASP A 465 -12.30 42.03 -2.16
CA ASP A 465 -11.53 42.23 -0.92
C ASP A 465 -11.31 40.94 -0.13
N SER A 466 -12.38 40.17 0.09
CA SER A 466 -12.34 38.91 0.84
C SER A 466 -11.56 37.82 0.10
N MET A 467 -11.79 37.68 -1.21
CA MET A 467 -11.18 36.64 -2.03
C MET A 467 -9.73 36.95 -2.42
N TYR A 468 -9.37 38.23 -2.56
CA TYR A 468 -8.00 38.68 -2.78
C TYR A 468 -7.09 38.25 -1.63
N GLN A 469 -7.53 38.44 -0.38
CA GLN A 469 -6.75 38.02 0.80
C GLN A 469 -6.60 36.50 0.87
N ARG A 470 -7.62 35.74 0.46
CA ARG A 470 -7.52 34.27 0.35
C ARG A 470 -6.53 33.84 -0.72
N LEU A 471 -6.57 34.45 -1.91
CA LEU A 471 -5.61 34.16 -2.98
C LEU A 471 -4.19 34.58 -2.62
N LEU A 472 -4.00 35.67 -1.89
CA LEU A 472 -2.67 36.11 -1.44
C LEU A 472 -2.02 35.11 -0.47
N ASN A 473 -2.82 34.34 0.27
CA ASN A 473 -2.31 33.23 1.08
C ASN A 473 -1.89 32.00 0.25
N VAL A 474 -2.37 31.89 -1.00
CA VAL A 474 -2.06 30.79 -1.93
C VAL A 474 -0.95 31.20 -2.90
N VAL A 475 -0.93 32.46 -3.30
CA VAL A 475 -0.07 33.03 -4.33
C VAL A 475 0.70 34.17 -3.67
N GLU A 476 2.01 33.97 -3.44
CA GLU A 476 2.88 34.87 -2.66
C GLU A 476 3.11 36.27 -3.27
N ASN A 477 2.40 36.65 -4.35
CA ASN A 477 2.61 37.89 -5.10
C ASN A 477 1.29 38.59 -5.46
N GLU A 478 1.16 39.86 -5.07
CA GLU A 478 -0.01 40.71 -5.27
C GLU A 478 -0.39 40.87 -6.76
N ILE A 479 0.58 40.92 -7.66
CA ILE A 479 0.36 41.07 -9.10
C ILE A 479 -0.23 39.78 -9.66
N THR A 480 0.32 38.63 -9.27
CA THR A 480 -0.16 37.31 -9.73
C THR A 480 -1.58 37.05 -9.25
N VAL A 481 -1.92 37.46 -8.02
CA VAL A 481 -3.30 37.42 -7.52
C VAL A 481 -4.23 38.24 -8.42
N GLY A 482 -3.87 39.49 -8.71
CA GLY A 482 -4.69 40.34 -9.58
C GLY A 482 -4.82 39.80 -11.01
N GLU A 483 -3.73 39.24 -11.54
CA GLU A 483 -3.66 38.65 -12.87
C GLU A 483 -4.64 37.48 -12.98
N THR A 484 -4.59 36.54 -12.02
CA THR A 484 -5.47 35.37 -11.95
C THR A 484 -6.94 35.78 -11.87
N ILE A 485 -7.29 36.73 -11.00
CA ILE A 485 -8.68 37.19 -10.86
C ILE A 485 -9.18 37.81 -12.17
N LEU A 486 -8.41 38.71 -12.78
CA LEU A 486 -8.80 39.36 -14.03
C LEU A 486 -8.90 38.38 -15.20
N TYR A 487 -7.90 37.52 -15.35
CA TYR A 487 -7.88 36.51 -16.39
C TYR A 487 -9.09 35.57 -16.28
N GLY A 488 -9.39 35.09 -15.07
CA GLY A 488 -10.53 34.23 -14.79
C GLY A 488 -11.87 34.91 -15.08
N LEU A 489 -12.13 36.07 -14.45
CA LEU A 489 -13.41 36.77 -14.57
C LEU A 489 -13.73 37.20 -15.98
N LEU A 490 -12.75 37.76 -16.70
CA LEU A 490 -12.97 38.26 -18.06
C LEU A 490 -13.32 37.11 -19.01
N ASN A 491 -12.55 36.01 -18.98
CA ASN A 491 -12.84 34.87 -19.84
C ASN A 491 -14.14 34.14 -19.46
N SER A 492 -14.47 34.01 -18.16
CA SER A 492 -15.77 33.48 -17.71
C SER A 492 -16.96 34.32 -18.21
N ASN A 493 -16.72 35.61 -18.48
CA ASN A 493 -17.69 36.54 -19.05
C ASN A 493 -17.49 36.81 -20.56
N LYS A 494 -16.88 35.86 -21.29
CA LYS A 494 -16.66 35.91 -22.75
C LYS A 494 -15.79 37.07 -23.25
N VAL A 495 -15.03 37.70 -22.36
CA VAL A 495 -13.99 38.68 -22.71
C VAL A 495 -12.65 37.95 -22.79
N ARG A 496 -12.32 37.46 -23.99
CA ARG A 496 -11.07 36.72 -24.22
C ARG A 496 -9.85 37.60 -23.90
N ILE A 497 -9.00 37.14 -22.98
CA ILE A 497 -7.77 37.83 -22.58
C ILE A 497 -6.70 36.80 -22.18
N SER A 498 -5.42 37.07 -22.47
CA SER A 498 -4.29 36.26 -21.98
C SER A 498 -3.86 36.68 -20.57
N ARG A 499 -3.15 35.80 -19.86
CA ARG A 499 -2.53 36.12 -18.56
C ARG A 499 -1.60 37.33 -18.62
N ASP A 500 -0.73 37.39 -19.62
CA ASP A 500 0.12 38.56 -19.86
C ASP A 500 -0.68 39.85 -20.06
N SER A 501 -1.79 39.78 -20.80
CA SER A 501 -2.65 40.93 -21.02
C SER A 501 -3.31 41.38 -19.71
N ALA A 502 -3.78 40.44 -18.88
CA ALA A 502 -4.32 40.76 -17.56
C ALA A 502 -3.27 41.41 -16.64
N ARG A 503 -2.04 40.89 -16.65
CA ARG A 503 -0.90 41.47 -15.92
C ARG A 503 -0.58 42.88 -16.40
N GLN A 504 -0.58 43.13 -17.71
CA GLN A 504 -0.32 44.47 -18.25
C GLN A 504 -1.41 45.47 -17.87
N LEU A 505 -2.68 45.06 -17.75
CA LEU A 505 -3.74 45.95 -17.25
C LEU A 505 -3.42 46.44 -15.83
N ILE A 506 -2.98 45.54 -14.94
CA ILE A 506 -2.59 45.88 -13.57
C ILE A 506 -1.39 46.83 -13.57
N LEU A 507 -0.34 46.51 -14.31
CA LEU A 507 0.86 47.34 -14.40
C LEU A 507 0.57 48.74 -14.98
N ASN A 508 -0.38 48.85 -15.90
CA ASN A 508 -0.82 50.13 -16.43
C ASN A 508 -1.54 50.98 -15.37
N HIS A 509 -2.35 50.35 -14.52
CA HIS A 509 -2.95 51.05 -13.36
C HIS A 509 -1.89 51.50 -12.36
N PHE A 510 -0.86 50.69 -12.11
CA PHE A 510 0.26 51.09 -11.24
C PHE A 510 0.97 52.34 -11.75
N LYS A 511 1.25 52.40 -13.06
CA LYS A 511 1.82 53.58 -13.72
C LYS A 511 0.93 54.81 -13.55
N ARG A 512 -0.38 54.67 -13.75
CA ARG A 512 -1.35 55.78 -13.58
C ARG A 512 -1.40 56.28 -12.14
N MET A 513 -1.31 55.38 -11.17
CA MET A 513 -1.36 55.68 -9.74
C MET A 513 0.00 56.08 -9.13
N LYS A 514 1.06 56.12 -9.95
CA LYS A 514 2.45 56.34 -9.50
C LYS A 514 2.84 55.41 -8.35
N VAL A 515 2.47 54.13 -8.48
CA VAL A 515 2.82 53.06 -7.54
C VAL A 515 4.02 52.31 -8.11
N SER A 516 5.11 52.28 -7.36
CA SER A 516 6.32 51.50 -7.68
C SER A 516 6.38 50.29 -6.76
N LEU A 517 6.64 49.11 -7.35
CA LEU A 517 6.75 47.85 -6.63
C LEU A 517 7.89 47.88 -5.59
N ASP A 518 8.97 48.60 -5.89
CA ASP A 518 10.17 48.63 -5.05
C ASP A 518 10.06 49.64 -3.90
N THR A 519 9.23 50.68 -4.05
CA THR A 519 9.23 51.85 -3.14
C THR A 519 7.91 52.09 -2.44
N SER A 520 6.82 51.45 -2.87
CA SER A 520 5.50 51.61 -2.25
C SER A 520 5.28 50.56 -1.16
N GLY A 521 4.70 50.98 -0.02
CA GLY A 521 4.33 50.02 1.03
C GLY A 521 3.24 49.05 0.56
N LYS A 522 3.22 47.85 1.14
CA LYS A 522 2.30 46.74 0.80
C LYS A 522 0.83 47.18 0.67
N HIS A 523 0.34 47.95 1.65
CA HIS A 523 -1.04 48.48 1.61
C HIS A 523 -1.35 49.29 0.34
N ARG A 524 -0.37 50.06 -0.16
CA ARG A 524 -0.52 50.85 -1.39
C ARG A 524 -0.51 49.97 -2.65
N ILE A 525 0.24 48.87 -2.64
CA ILE A 525 0.25 47.86 -3.71
C ILE A 525 -1.09 47.12 -3.75
N ASP A 526 -1.56 46.60 -2.61
CA ASP A 526 -2.85 45.91 -2.49
C ASP A 526 -4.00 46.79 -3.00
N SER A 527 -4.03 48.04 -2.56
CA SER A 527 -5.04 49.02 -2.97
C SER A 527 -5.01 49.27 -4.48
N ALA A 528 -3.83 49.30 -5.10
CA ALA A 528 -3.68 49.52 -6.53
C ALA A 528 -4.16 48.31 -7.35
N VAL A 529 -3.85 47.08 -6.90
CA VAL A 529 -4.32 45.86 -7.57
C VAL A 529 -5.85 45.74 -7.50
N LYS A 530 -6.43 45.93 -6.31
CA LYS A 530 -7.89 45.87 -6.12
C LYS A 530 -8.62 46.91 -6.96
N MET A 531 -8.08 48.13 -7.02
CA MET A 531 -8.62 49.20 -7.87
C MET A 531 -8.55 48.84 -9.36
N ALA A 532 -7.44 48.24 -9.81
CA ALA A 532 -7.30 47.75 -11.18
C ALA A 532 -8.36 46.70 -11.51
N ILE A 533 -8.57 45.70 -10.63
CA ILE A 533 -9.60 44.67 -10.81
C ILE A 533 -10.99 45.31 -10.96
N GLY A 534 -11.36 46.20 -10.04
CA GLY A 534 -12.67 46.85 -10.03
C GLY A 534 -12.94 47.66 -11.31
N ILE A 535 -11.96 48.43 -11.79
CA ILE A 535 -12.10 49.23 -13.02
C ILE A 535 -12.28 48.34 -14.24
N GLU A 536 -11.44 47.32 -14.41
CA GLU A 536 -11.48 46.47 -15.60
C GLU A 536 -12.76 45.62 -15.65
N VAL A 537 -13.24 45.11 -14.51
CA VAL A 537 -14.52 44.38 -14.42
C VAL A 537 -15.69 45.30 -14.73
N GLU A 538 -15.68 46.54 -14.23
CA GLU A 538 -16.73 47.52 -14.53
C GLU A 538 -16.77 47.84 -16.03
N GLU A 539 -15.62 48.13 -16.64
CA GLU A 539 -15.54 48.53 -18.04
C GLU A 539 -15.82 47.39 -19.02
N LYS A 540 -15.28 46.20 -18.76
CA LYS A 540 -15.33 45.09 -19.70
C LYS A 540 -16.51 44.16 -19.49
N ILE A 541 -17.08 44.09 -18.29
CA ILE A 541 -18.22 43.23 -17.97
C ILE A 541 -19.46 44.07 -17.68
N LEU A 542 -19.48 44.83 -16.58
CA LEU A 542 -20.72 45.48 -16.11
C LEU A 542 -21.34 46.42 -17.13
N LYS A 543 -20.55 47.34 -17.70
CA LYS A 543 -21.02 48.30 -18.71
C LYS A 543 -21.46 47.64 -20.03
N LYS A 544 -21.00 46.42 -20.31
CA LYS A 544 -21.40 45.65 -21.50
C LYS A 544 -22.65 44.79 -21.26
N SER A 545 -22.86 44.32 -20.04
CA SER A 545 -23.98 43.42 -19.69
C SER A 545 -25.28 44.14 -19.34
N ILE A 546 -25.23 45.44 -19.00
CA ILE A 546 -26.38 46.26 -18.59
C ILE A 546 -26.82 47.25 -19.70
N ARG A 547 -26.25 47.13 -20.90
CA ARG A 547 -26.80 47.73 -22.12
C ARG A 547 -27.77 46.76 -22.77
#